data_AF-A0A1F9I500-F1
#
_entry.id   AF-A0A1F9I500-F1
#
_cell.length_a   1.000
_cell.length_b   1.000
_cell.length_c   1.000
_cell.angle_alpha   90.00
_cell.angle_beta   90.00
_cell.angle_gamma   90.00
#
_symmetry.space_group_name_H-M   'P 1'
#
loop_
_entity.id
_entity.type
_entity.pdbx_description
1 polymer ?
#
loop_
_entity_poly.entity_id
_entity_poly.type
_entity_poly.pdbx_seq_one_letter_code
_entity_poly.pdbx_strand_id
1 'polypeptide(L)' 'MTNVAFVALACGLIIGLGAIGACIGIGIMGGKFIEASARQPELMNTLQTKMFLLAGLID' A
#
# COMPACT_ATOMS: atom_id res chain seq x y z
N MET A 1 -9.43 34.67 -4.45
CA MET A 1 -8.88 34.08 -3.20
C MET A 1 -9.62 32.83 -2.72
N THR A 2 -10.81 32.48 -3.24
CA THR A 2 -11.59 31.30 -2.81
C THR A 2 -11.18 29.98 -3.50
N ASN A 3 -10.75 30.02 -4.76
CA ASN A 3 -10.44 28.80 -5.54
C ASN A 3 -9.27 28.00 -4.96
N VAL A 4 -8.25 28.66 -4.39
CA VAL A 4 -7.08 27.98 -3.80
C VAL A 4 -7.48 27.15 -2.58
N ALA A 5 -8.43 27.63 -1.77
CA ALA A 5 -8.92 26.91 -0.61
C ALA A 5 -9.70 25.64 -1.01
N PHE A 6 -10.54 25.72 -2.05
CA PHE A 6 -11.24 24.55 -2.59
C PHE A 6 -10.29 23.52 -3.20
N VAL A 7 -9.24 23.98 -3.90
CA VAL A 7 -8.19 23.10 -4.45
C VAL A 7 -7.44 22.38 -3.33
N ALA A 8 -7.04 23.09 -2.27
CA ALA A 8 -6.37 22.47 -1.12
C ALA A 8 -7.23 21.40 -0.44
N LEU A 9 -8.54 21.66 -0.29
CA LEU A 9 -9.48 20.71 0.31
C LEU A 9 -9.69 19.47 -0.59
N ALA A 10 -9.81 19.68 -1.91
CA ALA A 10 -9.92 18.59 -2.88
C ALA A 10 -8.65 17.72 -2.92
N CYS A 11 -7.46 18.33 -2.93
CA CYS A 11 -6.19 17.62 -2.85
C CYS A 11 -6.07 16.80 -1.56
N GLY A 12 -6.46 17.36 -0.41
CA GLY A 12 -6.46 16.65 0.86
C GLY A 12 -7.38 15.42 0.85
N LEU A 13 -8.55 15.52 0.24
CA LEU A 13 -9.48 14.40 0.10
C LEU A 13 -8.95 13.31 -0.84
N ILE A 14 -8.41 13.69 -2.00
CA ILE A 14 -7.88 12.74 -2.98
C ILE A 14 -6.68 11.98 -2.40
N ILE A 15 -5.73 12.69 -1.79
CA ILE A 15 -4.53 12.09 -1.21
C ILE A 15 -4.92 11.26 0.02
N GLY A 16 -5.80 11.76 0.88
CA GLY A 16 -6.23 11.04 2.09
C GLY A 16 -6.95 9.74 1.76
N LEU A 17 -7.87 9.75 0.80
CA LEU A 17 -8.58 8.55 0.35
C LEU A 17 -7.65 7.56 -0.35
N GLY A 18 -6.72 8.05 -1.19
CA GLY A 18 -5.69 7.22 -1.82
C GLY A 18 -4.77 6.53 -0.80
N ALA A 19 -4.29 7.29 0.19
CA ALA A 19 -3.41 6.79 1.24
C ALA A 19 -4.09 5.72 2.11
N ILE A 20 -5.39 5.83 2.38
CA ILE A 20 -6.15 4.80 3.10
C ILE A 20 -6.15 3.48 2.31
N GLY A 21 -6.39 3.54 0.99
CA GLY A 21 -6.35 2.36 0.11
C GLY A 21 -4.97 1.71 0.10
N ALA A 22 -3.90 2.50 0.00
CA ALA A 22 -2.53 2.02 0.02
C ALA A 22 -2.16 1.33 1.34
N CYS A 23 -2.48 1.97 2.48
CA CYS A 23 -2.24 1.41 3.82
C CYS A 23 -2.94 0.06 4.04
N ILE A 24 -4.19 -0.07 3.61
CA ILE A 24 -4.95 -1.33 3.72
C ILE A 24 -4.32 -2.40 2.83
N GLY A 25 -4.00 -2.07 1.58
CA GLY A 25 -3.39 -2.99 0.61
C GLY A 25 -2.04 -3.54 1.08
N ILE A 26 -1.13 -2.66 1.52
CA ILE A 26 0.19 -3.05 2.02
C ILE A 26 0.06 -3.83 3.34
N GLY A 27 -0.85 -3.44 4.24
CA GLY A 27 -1.08 -4.14 5.50
C GLY A 27 -1.54 -5.59 5.31
N ILE A 28 -2.49 -5.83 4.41
CA ILE A 28 -2.99 -7.18 4.10
C ILE A 28 -1.88 -8.01 3.41
N MET A 29 -1.17 -7.41 2.45
CA MET A 29 -0.08 -8.06 1.74
C MET A 29 1.04 -8.49 2.69
N GLY A 30 1.49 -7.59 3.57
CA GLY A 30 2.53 -7.87 4.57
C GLY A 30 2.11 -8.97 5.54
N GLY A 31 0.85 -8.95 6.02
CA GLY A 31 0.32 -10.00 6.87
C GLY A 31 0.32 -11.38 6.20
N LYS A 32 -0.12 -11.45 4.94
CA LYS A 32 -0.09 -12.70 4.14
C LYS A 32 1.32 -13.16 3.82
N PHE A 33 2.24 -12.22 3.57
CA PHE A 33 3.65 -12.52 3.36
C PHE A 33 4.28 -13.18 4.58
N ILE A 34 4.03 -12.66 5.79
CA ILE A 34 4.54 -13.23 7.04
C ILE A 34 3.94 -14.61 7.29
N GLU A 35 2.63 -14.81 7.09
CA GLU A 35 1.96 -16.11 7.23
C GLU A 35 2.55 -17.16 6.27
N ALA A 36 2.76 -16.78 5.00
CA ALA A 36 3.34 -17.66 3.99
C ALA A 36 4.82 -17.97 4.27
N SER A 37 5.59 -16.97 4.70
CA SER A 37 7.01 -17.14 5.05
C SER A 37 7.20 -18.02 6.29
N ALA A 38 6.28 -17.94 7.26
CA ALA A 38 6.31 -18.80 8.45
C ALA A 38 5.97 -20.26 8.12
N ARG A 39 5.09 -20.51 7.14
CA ARG A 39 4.73 -21.88 6.69
C ARG A 39 5.78 -22.49 5.76
N GLN A 40 6.35 -21.69 4.87
CA GLN A 40 7.27 -22.15 3.82
C GLN A 40 8.46 -21.18 3.70
N PRO A 41 9.47 -21.31 4.58
CA PRO A 41 10.62 -20.41 4.59
C PRO A 41 11.44 -20.46 3.31
N GLU A 42 11.39 -21.57 2.55
CA GLU A 42 12.06 -21.73 1.25
C GLU A 42 11.50 -20.80 0.18
N LEU A 43 10.23 -20.40 0.29
CA LEU A 43 9.56 -19.51 -0.67
C LEU A 43 9.73 -18.03 -0.33
N MET A 44 10.36 -17.70 0.80
CA MET A 44 10.45 -16.34 1.32
C MET A 44 11.13 -15.37 0.34
N ASN A 45 12.23 -15.78 -0.32
CA ASN A 45 12.92 -14.96 -1.32
C ASN A 45 12.04 -14.68 -2.55
N THR A 46 11.32 -15.69 -3.05
CA THR A 46 10.41 -15.54 -4.20
C THR A 46 9.19 -14.69 -3.84
N LEU A 47 8.66 -14.85 -2.62
CA LEU A 47 7.54 -14.07 -2.11
C LEU A 47 7.95 -12.62 -1.85
N GLN A 48 9.18 -12.36 -1.39
CA GLN A 48 9.68 -11.02 -1.10
C GLN A 48 9.78 -10.18 -2.37
N THR A 49 10.30 -10.74 -3.46
CA THR A 49 10.35 -10.05 -4.76
C THR A 49 8.95 -9.70 -5.28
N LYS A 50 7.98 -10.63 -5.14
CA LYS A 50 6.59 -10.37 -5.52
C LYS A 50 5.93 -9.33 -4.61
N MET A 51 6.27 -9.34 -3.32
CA MET A 51 5.79 -8.38 -2.33
C MET A 51 6.28 -6.97 -2.67
N PHE A 52 7.56 -6.79 -2.99
CA PHE A 52 8.09 -5.48 -3.41
C PHE A 52 7.51 -4.99 -4.74
N LEU A 53 7.31 -5.89 -5.72
CA LEU A 53 6.68 -5.52 -6.98
C LEU A 53 5.23 -5.04 -6.78
N LEU A 54 4.48 -5.74 -5.93
CA LEU A 54 3.11 -5.35 -5.59
C LEU A 54 3.08 -4.09 -4.71
N ALA A 55 4.01 -3.95 -3.76
CA ALA A 55 4.09 -2.76 -2.92
C ALA A 55 4.40 -1.51 -3.75
N GLY A 56 5.32 -1.61 -4.73
CA GLY A 56 5.60 -0.51 -5.66
C GLY A 56 4.51 -0.23 -6.69
N LEU A 57 3.50 -1.10 -6.82
CA LEU A 57 2.29 -0.82 -7.60
C LEU A 57 1.20 -0.13 -6.76
N ILE A 58 1.22 -0.32 -5.44
CA ILE A 58 0.24 0.25 -4.50
C ILE A 58 0.64 1.66 -4.05
N ASP A 59 1.95 1.91 -3.91
CA ASP A 59 2.52 3.23 -3.57
C ASP A 59 2.30 4.28 -4.69
#